data_AF-A0A7J3K9J9-F1
#
_entry.id   AF-A0A7J3K9J9-F1
#
_cell.length_a   1.000
_cell.length_b   1.000
_cell.length_c   1.000
_cell.angle_alpha   90.00
_cell.angle_beta   90.00
_cell.angle_gamma   90.00
#
_symmetry.space_group_name_H-M   'P 1'
#
loop_
_entity.id
_entity.type
_entity.pdbx_description
1 polymer ?
#
loop_
_entity_poly.entity_id
_entity_poly.type
_entity_poly.pdbx_seq_one_letter_code
_entity_poly.pdbx_strand_id
1 'polypeptide(L)'
;MSDLELEMIRFRKLMELKKRLMEKTEPEPEKPKEVNPYEVLDKFFIDRAWEVFNAAKVQYPEVAQYIEKVLVKLILEGKIKDKITGEELY
;
A
#
# COMPACT_ATOMS: atom_id res chain seq x y z
N MET A 1 -39.57 -35.80 -3.96
CA MET A 1 -38.30 -35.08 -3.80
C MET A 1 -37.22 -36.14 -3.86
N SER A 2 -36.36 -36.09 -4.88
CA SER A 2 -35.33 -37.11 -5.11
C SER A 2 -34.09 -36.79 -4.26
N ASP A 3 -33.39 -37.82 -3.76
CA ASP A 3 -32.16 -37.64 -2.96
C ASP A 3 -31.11 -36.76 -3.68
N LEU A 4 -31.11 -36.78 -5.02
CA LEU A 4 -30.23 -35.98 -5.86
C LEU A 4 -30.47 -34.47 -5.71
N GLU A 5 -31.73 -34.04 -5.57
CA GLU A 5 -32.08 -32.64 -5.34
C GLU A 5 -31.56 -32.17 -3.97
N LEU A 6 -31.63 -33.04 -2.97
CA LEU A 6 -31.17 -32.76 -1.62
C LEU A 6 -29.64 -32.59 -1.59
N GLU A 7 -28.91 -33.43 -2.32
CA GLU A 7 -27.45 -33.34 -2.45
C GLU A 7 -27.01 -32.07 -3.17
N MET A 8 -27.69 -31.68 -4.25
CA MET A 8 -27.40 -30.43 -4.95
C MET A 8 -27.59 -29.19 -4.07
N ILE A 9 -28.64 -29.18 -3.24
CA ILE A 9 -28.89 -28.10 -2.27
C ILE A 9 -27.78 -28.03 -1.21
N ARG A 10 -27.32 -29.18 -0.71
CA ARG A 10 -26.21 -29.25 0.26
C ARG A 10 -24.90 -28.74 -0.35
N PHE A 11 -24.59 -29.14 -1.58
CA PHE A 11 -23.38 -28.70 -2.26
C PHE A 11 -23.36 -27.18 -2.47
N ARG A 12 -24.49 -26.61 -2.88
CA ARG A 12 -24.63 -25.15 -3.07
C ARG A 12 -24.42 -24.37 -1.77
N LYS A 13 -25.02 -24.81 -0.66
CA LYS A 13 -24.81 -24.21 0.66
C LYS A 13 -23.35 -24.30 1.12
N LEU A 14 -22.67 -25.42 0.88
CA LEU A 14 -21.26 -25.58 1.23
C LEU A 14 -20.36 -24.61 0.45
N MET A 15 -20.65 -24.40 -0.83
CA MET A 15 -19.91 -23.45 -1.67
C MET A 15 -20.13 -22.00 -1.21
N GLU A 16 -21.36 -21.62 -0.85
CA GLU A 16 -21.66 -20.29 -0.31
C GLU A 16 -20.97 -20.05 1.04
N LEU A 17 -20.91 -21.04 1.92
CA LEU A 17 -20.19 -20.95 3.19
C LEU A 17 -18.69 -20.82 2.99
N LYS A 18 -18.09 -21.60 2.07
CA LYS A 18 -16.67 -21.47 1.71
C LYS A 18 -16.36 -20.07 1.17
N LYS A 19 -17.22 -19.53 0.30
CA LYS A 19 -17.05 -18.19 -0.26
C LYS A 19 -17.09 -17.11 0.83
N ARG A 20 -18.05 -17.19 1.75
CA ARG A 20 -18.15 -16.26 2.89
C ARG A 20 -16.99 -16.36 3.87
N LEU A 21 -16.39 -17.54 4.01
CA LEU A 21 -15.20 -17.73 4.84
C LEU A 21 -13.98 -17.12 4.14
N MET A 22 -13.82 -17.37 2.83
CA MET A 22 -12.75 -16.76 2.02
C MET A 22 -12.84 -15.23 2.04
N GLU A 23 -14.03 -14.65 1.85
CA GLU A 23 -14.30 -13.20 1.97
C GLU A 23 -14.01 -12.63 3.38
N LYS A 24 -13.95 -13.48 4.42
CA LYS A 24 -13.61 -13.08 5.80
C LYS A 24 -12.14 -13.29 6.18
N THR A 25 -11.44 -14.19 5.49
CA THR A 25 -9.99 -14.45 5.67
C THR A 25 -9.11 -13.75 4.66
N GLU A 26 -9.68 -13.26 3.56
CA GLU A 26 -9.03 -12.16 2.84
C GLU A 26 -8.96 -11.01 3.85
N PRO A 27 -7.76 -10.54 4.24
CA PRO A 27 -7.71 -9.24 4.86
C PRO A 27 -8.45 -8.34 3.88
N GLU A 28 -9.49 -7.63 4.36
CA GLU A 28 -10.03 -6.49 3.61
C GLU A 28 -8.79 -5.78 3.06
N PRO A 29 -8.67 -5.52 1.74
CA PRO A 29 -7.59 -4.66 1.28
C PRO A 29 -7.78 -3.42 2.11
N GLU A 30 -6.89 -3.21 3.09
CA GLU A 30 -7.01 -2.11 4.04
C GLU A 30 -7.27 -0.93 3.14
N LYS A 31 -8.50 -0.38 3.19
CA LYS A 31 -8.83 0.82 2.39
C LYS A 31 -7.63 1.70 2.63
N PRO A 32 -6.82 2.04 1.60
CA PRO A 32 -5.51 2.58 1.85
C PRO A 32 -5.76 3.77 2.74
N LYS A 33 -5.43 3.65 4.04
CA LYS A 33 -5.51 4.75 5.00
C LYS A 33 -4.77 5.83 4.25
N GLU A 34 -5.41 6.92 3.83
CA GLU A 34 -4.81 7.86 2.89
C GLU A 34 -3.39 8.13 3.35
N VAL A 35 -2.43 7.45 2.73
CA VAL A 35 -1.15 7.25 3.40
C VAL A 35 -0.47 8.58 3.18
N ASN A 36 -0.37 9.38 4.24
CA ASN A 36 0.15 10.71 4.12
C ASN A 36 1.61 10.60 3.63
N PRO A 37 1.94 11.09 2.42
CA PRO A 37 3.28 11.00 1.87
C PRO A 37 4.34 11.55 2.82
N TYR A 38 3.97 12.61 3.56
CA TYR A 38 4.82 13.23 4.54
C TYR A 38 5.17 12.27 5.69
N GLU A 39 4.18 11.59 6.27
CA GLU A 39 4.42 10.66 7.39
C GLU A 39 5.25 9.43 6.99
N VAL A 40 5.15 9.01 5.72
CA VAL A 40 6.00 7.94 5.20
C VAL A 40 7.42 8.44 5.04
N LEU A 41 7.62 9.56 4.36
CA LEU A 41 8.96 10.09 4.10
C LEU A 41 9.65 10.54 5.38
N ASP A 42 8.94 11.10 6.36
CA ASP A 42 9.49 11.54 7.64
C ASP A 42 10.15 10.39 8.44
N LYS A 43 9.62 9.17 8.30
CA LYS A 43 10.23 7.99 8.90
C LYS A 43 11.50 7.54 8.21
N PHE A 44 11.78 7.99 6.99
CA PHE A 44 12.92 7.53 6.19
C PHE A 44 13.96 8.63 5.98
N PHE A 45 13.53 9.88 5.81
CA PHE A 45 14.39 11.03 5.64
C PHE A 45 15.13 11.31 6.94
N ILE A 46 16.45 11.42 6.84
CA ILE A 46 17.34 11.78 7.94
C ILE A 46 18.27 12.92 7.52
N ASP A 47 18.91 13.56 8.50
CA ASP A 47 19.84 14.66 8.30
C ASP A 47 19.22 15.79 7.44
N ARG A 48 19.90 16.15 6.34
CA ARG A 48 19.50 17.23 5.43
C ARG A 48 18.55 16.76 4.31
N ALA A 49 17.98 15.56 4.38
CA ALA A 49 17.12 15.03 3.34
C ALA A 49 15.90 15.92 3.07
N TRP A 50 15.26 16.42 4.13
CA TRP A 50 14.14 17.35 4.00
C TRP A 50 14.54 18.68 3.37
N GLU A 51 15.73 19.20 3.66
CA GLU A 51 16.22 20.45 3.08
C GLU A 51 16.42 20.31 1.56
N VAL A 52 17.08 19.23 1.14
CA VAL A 52 17.32 18.94 -0.28
C VAL A 52 16.00 18.71 -1.02
N PHE A 53 15.11 17.90 -0.45
CA PHE A 53 13.82 17.61 -1.05
C PHE A 53 12.93 18.86 -1.17
N ASN A 54 12.92 19.73 -0.16
CA ASN A 54 12.17 20.98 -0.20
C ASN A 54 12.78 21.97 -1.20
N ALA A 55 14.10 22.05 -1.31
CA ALA A 55 14.76 22.84 -2.34
C ALA A 55 14.36 22.36 -3.74
N ALA A 56 14.34 21.04 -3.96
CA ALA A 56 13.88 20.44 -5.20
C ALA A 56 12.39 20.74 -5.49
N LYS A 57 11.52 20.73 -4.46
CA LYS A 57 10.11 21.15 -4.62
C LYS A 57 9.95 22.60 -5.08
N VAL A 58 10.79 23.51 -4.58
CA VAL A 58 10.76 24.92 -4.98
C VAL A 58 11.27 25.09 -6.40
N GLN A 59 12.37 24.39 -6.76
CA GLN A 59 13.02 24.57 -8.05
C GLN A 59 12.33 23.78 -9.19
N TYR A 60 11.82 22.59 -8.88
CA TYR A 60 11.25 21.64 -9.83
C TYR A 60 9.98 20.96 -9.26
N PRO A 61 8.87 21.72 -9.09
CA PRO A 61 7.69 21.24 -8.37
C PRO A 61 7.06 19.98 -8.97
N GLU A 62 6.94 19.89 -10.29
CA GLU A 62 6.34 18.72 -10.97
C GLU A 62 7.20 17.46 -10.80
N VAL A 63 8.52 17.60 -10.97
CA VAL A 63 9.48 16.50 -10.82
C VAL A 63 9.54 16.05 -9.37
N ALA A 64 9.59 16.99 -8.42
CA ALA A 64 9.61 16.67 -7.00
C ALA A 64 8.33 15.96 -6.55
N GLN A 65 7.16 16.33 -7.08
CA GLN A 65 5.90 15.62 -6.81
C GLN A 65 5.91 14.20 -7.38
N TYR A 66 6.51 14.00 -8.56
CA TYR A 66 6.68 12.65 -9.11
C TYR A 66 7.61 11.81 -8.23
N ILE A 67 8.75 12.36 -7.81
CA ILE A 67 9.71 11.71 -6.92
C ILE A 67 9.05 11.37 -5.57
N GLU A 68 8.27 12.27 -4.99
CA GLU A 68 7.49 12.03 -3.76
C GLU A 68 6.66 10.75 -3.86
N LYS A 69 5.88 10.63 -4.95
CA LYS A 69 5.01 9.46 -5.19
C LYS A 69 5.81 8.19 -5.39
N VAL A 70 6.92 8.26 -6.12
CA VAL A 70 7.80 7.10 -6.36
C VAL A 70 8.45 6.63 -5.07
N LEU A 71 9.02 7.54 -4.27
CA LEU A 71 9.67 7.19 -3.00
C LEU A 71 8.67 6.55 -2.03
N VAL A 72 7.50 7.16 -1.85
CA VAL A 72 6.43 6.60 -1.00
C VAL A 72 6.02 5.21 -1.49
N LYS A 73 5.85 5.04 -2.80
CA LYS A 73 5.53 3.73 -3.39
C LYS A 73 6.61 2.69 -3.10
N LEU A 74 7.89 3.03 -3.30
CA LEU A 74 9.00 2.11 -3.08
C LEU A 74 9.17 1.72 -1.60
N ILE A 75 8.91 2.66 -0.69
CA ILE A 75 8.89 2.41 0.76
C ILE A 75 7.75 1.46 1.13
N LEU A 76 6.53 1.73 0.63
CA LEU A 76 5.36 0.88 0.88
C LEU A 76 5.51 -0.53 0.28
N GLU A 77 6.18 -0.65 -0.87
CA GLU A 77 6.55 -1.93 -1.48
C GLU A 77 7.69 -2.65 -0.73
N GLY A 78 8.28 -2.02 0.29
CA GLY A 78 9.40 -2.58 1.07
C GLY A 78 10.71 -2.68 0.28
N LYS A 79 10.81 -1.98 -0.86
CA LYS A 79 12.04 -1.93 -1.68
C LYS A 79 13.07 -0.99 -1.08
N ILE A 80 12.62 0.08 -0.43
CA ILE A 80 13.46 0.95 0.40
C ILE A 80 13.23 0.55 1.85
N LYS A 81 14.30 0.11 2.51
CA LYS A 81 14.27 -0.31 3.92
C LYS A 81 15.18 0.57 4.79
N ASP A 82 16.20 1.16 4.17
CA ASP A 82 17.17 2.01 4.84
C ASP A 82 16.72 3.47 4.85
N LYS A 83 17.31 4.25 5.75
CA LYS A 83 17.09 5.70 5.83
C LYS A 83 17.69 6.38 4.59
N ILE A 84 17.11 7.50 4.19
CA ILE A 84 17.53 8.32 3.07
C ILE A 84 18.13 9.61 3.61
N THR A 85 19.40 9.84 3.33
CA THR A 85 20.15 11.05 3.66
C THR A 85 19.99 12.12 2.58
N GLY A 86 20.33 13.37 2.90
CA GLY A 86 20.33 14.44 1.89
C GLY A 86 21.36 14.24 0.78
N GLU A 87 22.45 13.51 1.04
CA GLU A 87 23.47 13.20 0.05
C GLU A 87 22.98 12.21 -1.00
N GLU A 88 22.11 11.27 -0.61
CA GLU A 88 21.49 10.31 -1.53
C GLU A 88 20.39 10.95 -2.41
N LEU A 89 19.94 12.16 -2.07
CA LEU A 89 18.93 12.92 -2.81
C LEU A 89 19.54 13.93 -3.81
N TYR A 90 20.87 14.14 -3.77
CA TYR A 90 21.59 15.09 -4.63
C TYR A 90 22.26 14.40 -5.81
#